data_AF-A0AAU3Q5Z2-F1
#
_entry.id   AF-A0AAU3Q5Z2-F1
#
_cell.length_a   1.000
_cell.length_b   1.000
_cell.length_c   1.000
_cell.angle_alpha   90.00
_cell.angle_beta   90.00
_cell.angle_gamma   90.00
#
_symmetry.space_group_name_H-M   'P 1'
#
loop_
_entity.id
_entity.type
_entity.pdbx_description
1 polymer ?
#
loop_
_entity_poly.entity_id
_entity_poly.type
_entity_poly.pdbx_seq_one_letter_code
_entity_poly.pdbx_strand_id
1 'polypeptide(L)' 'MPRGGFTVRRIGDRWELVNSGFYGRGVVVNSWPRERHAEAFAHCYRLNGRTVEELLAAFR' A
#
# COMPACT_ATOMS: atom_id res chain seq x y z
N MET A 1 18.01 -4.30 3.18
CA MET A 1 16.85 -4.21 2.27
C MET A 1 16.10 -2.93 2.57
N PRO A 2 15.68 -2.15 1.56
CA PRO A 2 14.91 -0.95 1.83
C PRO A 2 13.62 -1.40 2.54
N ARG A 3 13.41 -0.90 3.76
CA ARG A 3 12.21 -1.17 4.56
C ARG A 3 11.00 -0.40 4.04
N GLY A 4 11.12 0.27 2.90
CA GLY A 4 10.05 0.98 2.21
C GLY A 4 10.24 0.93 0.69
N GLY A 5 9.14 1.11 -0.04
CA GLY A 5 9.11 0.90 -1.49
C GLY A 5 7.79 0.32 -2.00
N PHE A 6 6.71 0.43 -1.23
CA PHE A 6 5.37 0.11 -1.69
C PHE A 6 4.48 1.32 -1.52
N THR A 7 3.61 1.56 -2.50
CA THR A 7 2.57 2.57 -2.45
C THR A 7 1.22 1.96 -2.79
N VAL A 8 0.14 2.58 -2.31
CA VAL A 8 -1.22 2.25 -2.73
C VAL A 8 -1.70 3.34 -3.67
N ARG A 9 -2.27 2.95 -4.81
CA ARG A 9 -2.97 3.86 -5.73
C ARG A 9 -4.38 3.37 -5.97
N ARG A 10 -5.27 4.30 -6.34
CA ARG A 10 -6.60 3.97 -6.84
C ARG A 10 -6.62 4.05 -8.36
N ILE A 11 -7.12 3.01 -9.01
CA ILE A 11 -7.36 2.97 -10.46
C ILE A 11 -8.80 2.49 -10.65
N GLY A 12 -9.66 3.36 -11.19
CA GLY A 12 -11.09 3.08 -11.33
C GLY A 12 -11.76 2.73 -10.00
N ASP A 13 -12.26 1.49 -9.93
CA ASP A 13 -12.99 0.90 -8.81
C ASP A 13 -12.14 -0.07 -7.97
N ARG A 14 -10.81 -0.03 -8.10
CA ARG A 14 -9.90 -0.85 -7.30
C ARG A 14 -8.75 -0.06 -6.70
N TRP A 15 -8.23 -0.62 -5.62
CA TRP A 15 -6.96 -0.23 -5.01
C TRP A 15 -5.87 -1.18 -5.47
N GLU A 16 -4.70 -0.65 -5.79
CA GLU A 16 -3.54 -1.43 -6.19
C GLU A 16 -2.38 -1.11 -5.24
N LEU A 17 -1.79 -2.16 -4.67
CA LEU A 17 -0.49 -2.07 -4.01
C LEU A 17 0.59 -2.23 -5.07
N VAL A 18 1.39 -1.19 -5.23
CA VAL A 18 2.42 -1.09 -6.25
C VAL A 18 3.78 -1.06 -5.58
N ASN A 19 4.74 -1.81 -6.12
CA ASN A 19 6.14 -1.63 -5.74
C ASN A 19 6.67 -0.33 -6.39
N SER A 20 7.00 0.65 -5.57
CA SER A 20 7.41 2.00 -5.95
C SER A 20 8.94 2.21 -5.88
N GLY A 21 9.72 1.17 -5.57
CA GLY A 21 11.14 1.29 -5.25
C GLY A 21 12.15 0.97 -6.37
N PHE A 22 13.35 0.61 -5.91
CA PHE A 22 14.65 0.46 -6.59
C PHE A 22 14.75 -0.63 -7.69
N TYR A 23 13.72 -1.44 -7.89
CA TYR A 23 13.76 -2.66 -8.73
C TYR A 23 12.94 -2.61 -10.03
N GLY A 24 12.31 -1.48 -10.34
CA GLY A 24 11.50 -1.31 -11.57
C GLY A 24 10.08 -0.85 -11.26
N ARG A 25 9.65 0.20 -11.96
CA ARG A 25 8.38 0.91 -11.72
C ARG A 25 7.17 0.03 -12.05
N GLY A 26 6.20 -0.01 -11.13
CA GLY A 26 4.79 -0.17 -11.51
C GLY A 26 4.22 -1.59 -11.43
N VAL A 27 4.94 -2.55 -10.85
CA VAL A 27 4.40 -3.90 -10.62
C VAL A 27 3.30 -3.83 -9.57
N VAL A 28 2.10 -4.26 -9.95
CA VAL A 28 0.98 -4.46 -9.03
C VAL A 28 1.22 -5.77 -8.30
N VAL A 29 1.41 -5.67 -6.99
CA VAL A 29 1.70 -6.82 -6.11
C VAL A 29 0.42 -7.38 -5.52
N ASN A 30 -0.60 -6.53 -5.35
CA ASN A 30 -1.93 -6.95 -4.92
C ASN A 30 -2.98 -5.92 -5.35
N SER A 31 -4.24 -6.34 -5.43
CA SER A 31 -5.38 -5.46 -5.73
C SER A 31 -6.59 -5.79 -4.88
N TRP A 32 -7.37 -4.77 -4.55
CA TRP A 32 -8.62 -4.90 -3.80
C TRP A 32 -9.75 -4.13 -4.46
N PRO A 33 -11.00 -4.59 -4.33
CA PRO A 33 -12.17 -3.77 -4.60
C PRO A 33 -12.17 -2.43 -3.84
N ARG A 34 -12.88 -1.42 -4.35
CA ARG A 34 -12.93 -0.05 -3.82
C ARG A 34 -13.26 0.01 -2.32
N GLU A 35 -14.19 -0.82 -1.87
CA GLU A 35 -14.68 -0.87 -0.50
C GLU A 35 -13.60 -1.32 0.50
N ARG A 36 -12.62 -2.10 0.04
CA ARG A 36 -11.53 -2.67 0.86
C ARG A 36 -10.30 -1.76 0.93
N HIS A 37 -10.50 -0.45 0.94
CA HIS A 37 -9.41 0.52 1.03
C HIS A 37 -8.54 0.31 2.29
N ALA A 38 -9.16 0.07 3.45
CA ALA A 38 -8.45 -0.13 4.71
C ALA A 38 -7.47 -1.32 4.65
N GLU A 39 -7.86 -2.44 4.02
CA GLU A 39 -6.99 -3.60 3.82
C GLU A 39 -5.78 -3.25 2.94
N ALA A 40 -6.01 -2.48 1.85
CA ALA A 40 -4.95 -2.06 0.95
C ALA A 40 -3.90 -1.19 1.67
N PHE A 41 -4.34 -0.19 2.43
CA PHE A 41 -3.43 0.69 3.19
C PHE A 41 -2.73 -0.03 4.34
N ALA A 42 -3.43 -0.91 5.08
CA ALA A 42 -2.81 -1.69 6.14
C ALA A 42 -1.72 -2.64 5.60
N HIS A 43 -1.94 -3.24 4.43
CA HIS A 43 -0.93 -4.07 3.78
C HIS A 43 0.29 -3.24 3.36
N CYS A 44 0.07 -2.07 2.78
CA CYS A 44 1.14 -1.14 2.41
C CYS A 44 1.97 -0.73 3.62
N TYR A 45 1.34 -0.37 4.73
CA TYR A 45 2.04 0.00 5.97
C TYR A 45 2.90 -1.13 6.49
N ARG A 46 2.34 -2.34 6.60
CA ARG A 46 3.10 -3.52 7.06
C ARG A 46 4.34 -3.80 6.19
N LEU A 47 4.22 -3.71 4.87
CA LEU A 47 5.35 -3.93 3.96
C LEU A 47 6.39 -2.82 4.00
N ASN A 48 5.99 -1.60 4.37
CA ASN A 48 6.91 -0.49 4.64
C ASN A 48 7.44 -0.51 6.09
N GLY A 49 7.29 -1.61 6.82
CA GLY A 49 7.76 -1.76 8.20
C GLY A 49 7.05 -0.85 9.21
N ARG A 50 5.88 -0.32 8.85
CA ARG A 50 5.02 0.52 9.70
C ARG A 50 3.99 -0.33 10.41
N THR A 51 3.64 0.10 11.61
CA THR A 51 2.61 -0.51 12.47
C THR A 51 1.20 -0.05 12.09
N VAL A 52 0.17 -0.76 12.58
CA VAL A 52 -1.25 -0.38 12.37
C VAL A 52 -1.59 0.88 13.17
N GLU A 53 -0.91 1.11 14.28
CA GLU A 53 -1.04 2.31 15.11
C GLU A 53 -0.59 3.56 14.33
N GLU A 54 0.55 3.46 13.62
CA GLU A 54 1.01 4.52 12.71
C GLU A 54 0.03 4.75 11.53
N LEU A 55 -0.66 3.69 11.08
CA LEU A 55 -1.71 3.81 10.06
C LEU A 55 -2.90 4.62 10.60
N LEU A 56 -3.41 4.26 11.78
CA LEU A 56 -4.54 4.94 12.41
C LEU A 56 -4.21 6.40 12.72
N ALA A 57 -2.97 6.70 13.12
CA ALA A 57 -2.50 8.06 13.33
C ALA A 57 -2.47 8.90 12.04
N ALA A 58 -2.21 8.29 10.88
CA ALA A 58 -2.19 8.99 9.59
C ALA A 58 -3.59 9.29 9.01
N PHE A 59 -4.65 8.66 9.53
CA PHE A 59 -6.05 8.88 9.15
C PHE A 59 -6.79 9.87 10.07
N ARG A 60 -6.11 10.41 11.09
CA ARG A 60 -6.66 11.41 12.01
C ARG A 60 -6.27 12.81 11.54
#